data_AF-A0A662T014-F1
#
_entry.id   AF-A0A662T014-F1
#
_cell.length_a   1.000
_cell.length_b   1.000
_cell.length_c   1.000
_cell.angle_alpha   90.00
_cell.angle_beta   90.00
_cell.angle_gamma   90.00
#
_symmetry.space_group_name_H-M   'P 1'
#
loop_
_entity.id
_entity.type
_entity.pdbx_description
1 polymer ?
#
loop_
_entity_poly.entity_id
_entity_poly.type
_entity_poly.pdbx_seq_one_letter_code
_entity_poly.pdbx_strand_id
1 'polypeptide(L)'
;AEAVVEMLNSTGLALVYEASPMENLTALVASAKVDLALEFERDFGRKIRAGRQAMLKVIWDPTSMRGSSGLSIVRTTVDSYSKQVAAVRLREQGIPEDVLNPVAVVLESVKAVPPQVAMLAMMIPMMVGLTAFLGGASYAIDTTAGEKERKTLEMLLTAPAPRIKLILGKFLGVWALSLLAAASTMVGLAIASKVQLKLFTEMAAAEGAPGVQSVFSIGLKEMATIGFGVVLGSMIGSSMMMMLGLYARTYREGTQYLGFLNMAIIVPVIIVPYLSPSTIKKLAPTPLVGIIVAVRDAVLRELTLRTTGLALVSNLLFLAAMIVAMVKMFRSEQVLYRV
;
A
#
# COMPACT_ATOMS: atom_id res chain seq x y z
N ALA A 1 -21.83 -28.69 -19.35
CA ALA A 1 -22.38 -27.92 -18.22
C ALA A 1 -21.65 -28.37 -16.95
N GLU A 2 -21.75 -29.64 -16.59
CA GLU A 2 -21.05 -30.25 -15.44
C GLU A 2 -19.55 -29.93 -15.35
N ALA A 3 -18.78 -30.14 -16.42
CA ALA A 3 -17.34 -29.82 -16.41
C ALA A 3 -17.01 -28.34 -16.16
N VAL A 4 -17.83 -27.40 -16.65
CA VAL A 4 -17.64 -25.96 -16.41
C VAL A 4 -18.02 -25.62 -14.96
N VAL A 5 -19.08 -26.23 -14.46
CA VAL A 5 -19.55 -26.09 -13.07
C VAL A 5 -18.52 -26.64 -12.08
N GLU A 6 -17.90 -27.79 -12.38
CA GLU A 6 -16.85 -28.39 -11.56
C GLU A 6 -15.58 -27.52 -11.50
N MET A 7 -15.16 -26.97 -12.65
CA MET A 7 -14.06 -26.00 -12.68
C MET A 7 -14.38 -24.73 -11.89
N LEU A 8 -15.61 -24.21 -11.97
CA LEU A 8 -16.01 -23.03 -11.19
C LEU A 8 -16.03 -23.32 -9.68
N ASN A 9 -16.51 -24.48 -9.27
CA ASN A 9 -16.47 -24.91 -7.86
C ASN A 9 -15.03 -25.01 -7.33
N SER A 10 -14.08 -25.46 -8.17
CA SER A 10 -12.66 -25.53 -7.79
C SER A 10 -11.99 -24.16 -7.58
N THR A 11 -12.54 -23.10 -8.18
CA THR A 11 -12.05 -21.71 -8.02
C THR A 11 -12.63 -20.98 -6.80
N GLY A 12 -13.40 -21.66 -5.95
CA GLY A 12 -14.00 -21.08 -4.74
C GLY A 12 -15.31 -20.31 -4.99
N LEU A 13 -15.84 -20.32 -6.22
CA LEU A 13 -17.22 -19.94 -6.50
C LEU A 13 -18.14 -21.08 -6.03
N ALA A 14 -18.69 -20.97 -4.84
CA ALA A 14 -19.69 -21.93 -4.37
C ALA A 14 -21.00 -21.75 -5.15
N LEU A 15 -21.50 -22.82 -5.76
CA LEU A 15 -22.87 -22.87 -6.27
C LEU A 15 -23.85 -22.86 -5.09
N VAL A 16 -24.43 -21.69 -4.82
CA VAL A 16 -25.38 -21.51 -3.69
C VAL A 16 -26.82 -21.80 -4.12
N TYR A 17 -27.14 -21.69 -5.41
CA TYR A 17 -28.53 -21.73 -5.87
C TYR A 17 -28.66 -22.26 -7.30
N GLU A 18 -29.40 -23.37 -7.47
CA GLU A 18 -29.84 -23.87 -8.77
C GLU A 18 -31.28 -23.38 -9.01
N ALA A 19 -31.43 -22.40 -9.90
CA ALA A 19 -32.72 -21.78 -10.16
C ALA A 19 -33.65 -22.72 -10.94
N SER A 20 -34.93 -22.71 -10.59
CA SER A 20 -35.95 -23.46 -11.35
C SER A 20 -36.17 -22.84 -12.74
N PRO A 21 -36.56 -23.62 -13.77
CA PRO A 21 -36.71 -23.12 -15.16
C PRO A 21 -37.68 -21.95 -15.36
N MET A 22 -38.52 -21.64 -14.36
CA MET A 22 -39.50 -20.55 -14.38
C MET A 22 -39.06 -19.31 -13.58
N GLU A 23 -37.91 -19.33 -12.92
CA GLU A 23 -37.46 -18.20 -12.12
C GLU A 23 -36.75 -17.12 -12.96
N ASN A 24 -37.06 -15.85 -12.70
CA ASN A 24 -36.41 -14.75 -13.36
C ASN A 24 -35.04 -14.47 -12.73
N LEU A 25 -33.99 -15.00 -13.35
CA LEU A 25 -32.59 -14.83 -12.91
C LEU A 25 -32.19 -13.35 -12.76
N THR A 26 -32.72 -12.46 -13.61
CA THR A 26 -32.43 -11.02 -13.54
C THR A 26 -33.00 -10.40 -12.27
N ALA A 27 -34.17 -10.85 -11.82
CA ALA A 27 -34.80 -10.37 -10.59
C ALA A 27 -34.07 -10.87 -9.33
N LEU A 28 -33.48 -12.06 -9.39
CA LEU A 28 -32.67 -12.62 -8.29
C LEU A 28 -31.36 -11.86 -8.09
N VAL A 29 -30.70 -11.46 -9.19
CA VAL A 29 -29.51 -10.60 -9.14
C VAL A 29 -29.88 -9.18 -8.70
N ALA A 30 -30.97 -8.61 -9.24
CA ALA A 30 -31.43 -7.26 -8.88
C ALA A 30 -31.90 -7.15 -7.41
N SER A 31 -32.38 -8.23 -6.80
CA SER A 31 -32.78 -8.27 -5.39
C SER A 31 -31.62 -8.59 -4.43
N ALA A 32 -30.39 -8.67 -4.93
CA ALA A 32 -29.17 -9.01 -4.19
C ALA A 32 -29.25 -10.36 -3.44
N LYS A 33 -30.15 -11.26 -3.87
CA LYS A 33 -30.23 -12.64 -3.34
C LYS A 33 -29.09 -13.51 -3.88
N VAL A 34 -28.61 -13.22 -5.08
CA VAL A 34 -27.49 -13.89 -5.72
C VAL A 34 -26.59 -12.83 -6.36
N ASP A 35 -25.27 -12.94 -6.16
CA ASP A 35 -24.30 -11.96 -6.69
C ASP A 35 -24.07 -12.07 -8.22
N LEU A 36 -24.27 -13.28 -8.77
CA LEU A 36 -24.05 -13.59 -10.19
C LEU A 36 -24.89 -14.82 -10.60
N ALA A 37 -25.54 -14.76 -11.76
CA ALA A 37 -26.30 -15.88 -12.33
C ALA A 37 -25.72 -16.34 -13.67
N LEU A 38 -25.67 -17.66 -13.86
CA LEU A 38 -25.20 -18.32 -15.07
C LEU A 38 -26.37 -19.05 -15.74
N GLU A 39 -26.64 -18.71 -17.00
CA GLU A 39 -27.68 -19.32 -17.81
C GLU A 39 -27.03 -20.14 -18.94
N PHE A 40 -27.07 -21.47 -18.81
CA PHE A 40 -26.60 -22.39 -19.83
C PHE A 40 -27.68 -22.64 -20.89
N GLU A 41 -27.29 -22.64 -22.16
CA GLU A 41 -28.19 -23.06 -23.23
C GLU A 41 -28.66 -24.52 -23.03
N ARG A 42 -29.93 -24.83 -23.35
CA ARG A 42 -30.55 -26.16 -23.12
C ARG A 42 -29.74 -27.33 -23.69
N ASP A 43 -29.04 -27.11 -24.80
CA ASP A 43 -28.23 -28.11 -25.50
C ASP A 43 -26.71 -27.91 -25.33
N PHE A 44 -26.27 -27.18 -24.30
CA PHE A 44 -24.88 -26.79 -24.11
C PHE A 44 -23.90 -27.98 -24.25
N GLY A 45 -24.13 -29.08 -23.53
CA GLY A 45 -23.26 -30.26 -23.59
C GLY A 45 -23.25 -30.95 -24.96
N ARG A 46 -24.42 -31.06 -25.60
CA ARG A 46 -24.55 -31.68 -26.94
C ARG A 46 -23.87 -30.86 -28.02
N LYS A 47 -24.03 -29.53 -28.00
CA LYS A 47 -23.39 -28.62 -28.96
C LYS A 47 -21.87 -28.65 -28.83
N ILE A 48 -21.34 -28.66 -27.61
CA ILE A 48 -19.89 -28.75 -27.38
C ILE A 48 -19.33 -30.09 -27.88
N ARG A 49 -20.02 -31.22 -27.66
CA ARG A 49 -19.57 -32.52 -28.22
C ARG A 49 -19.70 -32.59 -29.74
N ALA A 50 -20.71 -31.94 -30.32
CA ALA A 50 -20.94 -31.89 -31.77
C ALA A 50 -20.06 -30.87 -32.52
N GLY A 51 -18.99 -30.34 -31.90
CA GLY A 51 -18.10 -29.37 -32.54
C GLY A 51 -18.67 -27.95 -32.69
N ARG A 52 -19.89 -27.69 -32.19
CA ARG A 52 -20.56 -26.38 -32.32
C ARG A 52 -20.25 -25.46 -31.14
N GLN A 53 -20.46 -24.16 -31.33
CA GLN A 53 -20.40 -23.16 -30.26
C GLN A 53 -21.68 -23.25 -29.41
N ALA A 54 -21.52 -23.19 -28.09
CA ALA A 54 -22.61 -23.09 -27.13
C ALA A 54 -22.58 -21.74 -26.44
N MET A 55 -23.74 -21.18 -26.13
CA MET A 55 -23.85 -19.89 -25.45
C MET A 55 -23.98 -20.08 -23.93
N LEU A 56 -23.21 -19.28 -23.17
CA LEU A 56 -23.35 -19.11 -21.74
C LEU A 56 -23.65 -17.64 -21.49
N LYS A 57 -24.82 -17.34 -20.92
CA LYS A 57 -25.20 -15.98 -20.57
C LYS A 57 -24.91 -15.73 -19.09
N VAL A 58 -24.17 -14.67 -18.82
CA VAL A 58 -23.78 -14.27 -17.46
C VAL A 58 -24.55 -13.01 -17.10
N ILE A 59 -25.33 -13.05 -16.02
CA ILE A 59 -26.12 -11.94 -15.51
C ILE A 59 -25.49 -11.51 -14.19
N TRP A 60 -25.14 -10.22 -14.09
CA TRP A 60 -24.44 -9.67 -12.93
C TRP A 60 -24.77 -8.18 -12.76
N ASP A 61 -24.57 -7.65 -11.56
CA ASP A 61 -24.76 -6.23 -11.26
C ASP A 61 -23.39 -5.50 -11.25
N PRO A 62 -23.18 -4.49 -12.13
CA PRO A 62 -21.95 -3.70 -12.17
C PRO A 62 -21.64 -2.87 -10.93
N THR A 63 -22.63 -2.63 -10.07
CA THR A 63 -22.44 -1.91 -8.82
C THR A 63 -21.97 -2.83 -7.67
N SER A 64 -22.08 -4.15 -7.83
CA SER A 64 -21.61 -5.12 -6.84
C SER A 64 -20.14 -5.49 -7.08
N MET A 65 -19.29 -5.23 -6.08
CA MET A 65 -17.90 -5.71 -6.09
C MET A 65 -17.80 -7.24 -6.15
N ARG A 66 -18.72 -7.95 -5.51
CA ARG A 66 -18.76 -9.42 -5.53
C ARG A 66 -19.18 -9.95 -6.91
N GLY A 67 -20.20 -9.35 -7.52
CA GLY A 67 -20.61 -9.69 -8.89
C GLY A 67 -19.50 -9.42 -9.92
N SER A 68 -18.81 -8.27 -9.80
CA SER A 68 -17.65 -7.93 -10.63
C SER A 68 -16.52 -8.95 -10.52
N SER A 69 -16.21 -9.36 -9.29
CA SER A 69 -15.16 -10.35 -9.02
C SER A 69 -15.54 -11.74 -9.55
N GLY A 70 -16.79 -12.15 -9.33
CA GLY A 70 -17.34 -13.40 -9.86
C GLY A 70 -17.31 -13.46 -11.39
N LEU A 71 -17.63 -12.36 -12.07
CA LEU A 71 -17.55 -12.27 -13.53
C LEU A 71 -16.14 -12.52 -14.04
N SER A 72 -15.13 -11.94 -13.39
CA SER A 72 -13.71 -12.12 -13.76
C SER A 72 -13.29 -13.59 -13.66
N ILE A 73 -13.71 -14.28 -12.60
CA ILE A 73 -13.44 -15.71 -12.40
C ILE A 73 -14.15 -16.52 -13.49
N VAL A 74 -15.45 -16.28 -13.72
CA VAL A 74 -16.22 -16.99 -14.74
C VAL A 74 -15.58 -16.83 -16.12
N ARG A 75 -15.19 -15.62 -16.51
CA ARG A 75 -14.55 -15.35 -17.80
C ARG A 75 -13.23 -16.10 -17.94
N THR A 76 -12.37 -16.08 -16.92
CA THR A 76 -11.08 -16.76 -16.93
C THR A 76 -11.24 -18.28 -17.03
N THR A 77 -12.20 -18.85 -16.30
CA THR A 77 -12.50 -20.28 -16.33
C THR A 77 -13.09 -20.72 -17.66
N VAL A 78 -14.04 -19.94 -18.21
CA VAL A 78 -14.66 -20.23 -19.51
C VAL A 78 -13.64 -20.12 -20.64
N ASP A 79 -12.76 -19.12 -20.63
CA ASP A 79 -11.68 -19.00 -21.63
C ASP A 79 -10.71 -20.19 -21.55
N SER A 80 -10.35 -20.62 -20.34
CA SER A 80 -9.48 -21.80 -20.12
C SER A 80 -10.14 -23.08 -20.63
N TYR A 81 -11.41 -23.31 -20.30
CA TYR A 81 -12.18 -24.45 -20.79
C TYR A 81 -12.32 -24.42 -22.32
N SER A 82 -12.61 -23.25 -22.90
CA SER A 82 -12.74 -23.05 -24.35
C SER A 82 -11.44 -23.42 -25.08
N LYS A 83 -10.28 -22.99 -24.56
CA LYS A 83 -8.96 -23.35 -25.10
C LYS A 83 -8.69 -24.85 -25.03
N GLN A 84 -9.03 -25.50 -23.91
CA GLN A 84 -8.86 -26.96 -23.77
C GLN A 84 -9.71 -27.74 -24.78
N VAL A 85 -10.99 -27.38 -24.92
CA VAL A 85 -11.90 -28.01 -25.89
C VAL A 85 -11.42 -27.76 -27.33
N ALA A 86 -10.96 -26.54 -27.64
CA ALA A 86 -10.41 -26.23 -28.96
C ALA A 86 -9.15 -27.04 -29.26
N ALA A 87 -8.24 -27.18 -28.29
CA ALA A 87 -7.02 -27.97 -28.44
C ALA A 87 -7.30 -29.45 -28.72
N VAL A 88 -8.27 -30.06 -28.01
CA VAL A 88 -8.69 -31.46 -28.27
C VAL A 88 -9.26 -31.61 -29.68
N ARG A 89 -10.15 -30.69 -30.11
CA ARG A 89 -10.75 -30.73 -31.45
C ARG A 89 -9.72 -30.60 -32.57
N LEU A 90 -8.72 -29.73 -32.40
CA LEU A 90 -7.65 -29.56 -33.39
C LEU A 90 -6.75 -30.81 -33.46
N ARG A 91 -6.42 -31.42 -32.31
CA ARG A 91 -5.68 -32.69 -32.26
C ARG A 91 -6.41 -33.82 -32.99
N GLU A 92 -7.73 -33.94 -32.81
CA GLU A 92 -8.56 -34.93 -33.52
C GLU A 92 -8.56 -34.71 -35.05
N GLN A 93 -8.36 -33.47 -35.50
CA GLN A 93 -8.28 -33.11 -36.92
C GLN A 93 -6.84 -33.08 -37.47
N GLY A 94 -5.84 -33.45 -36.66
CA GLY A 94 -4.42 -33.41 -37.04
C GLY A 94 -3.87 -31.99 -37.24
N ILE A 95 -4.57 -30.96 -36.74
CA ILE A 95 -4.14 -29.57 -36.82
C ILE A 95 -3.26 -29.26 -35.59
N PRO A 96 -2.04 -28.74 -35.78
CA PRO A 96 -1.15 -28.40 -34.67
C PRO A 96 -1.75 -27.31 -33.77
N GLU A 97 -1.52 -27.42 -32.46
CA GLU A 97 -2.05 -26.49 -31.45
C GLU A 97 -1.51 -25.05 -31.62
N ASP A 98 -0.39 -24.88 -32.34
CA ASP A 98 0.23 -23.59 -32.66
C ASP A 98 -0.71 -22.66 -33.46
N VAL A 99 -1.73 -23.21 -34.13
CA VAL A 99 -2.76 -22.43 -34.82
C VAL A 99 -3.62 -21.62 -33.85
N LEU A 100 -3.79 -22.07 -32.59
CA LEU A 100 -4.56 -21.35 -31.58
C LEU A 100 -3.77 -20.19 -30.95
N ASN A 101 -2.45 -20.31 -30.88
CA ASN A 101 -1.57 -19.32 -30.27
C ASN A 101 -0.42 -19.00 -31.23
N PRO A 102 -0.69 -18.33 -32.37
CA PRO A 102 0.31 -18.07 -33.39
C PRO A 102 1.44 -17.15 -32.92
N VAL A 103 1.27 -16.49 -31.77
CA VAL A 103 2.27 -15.64 -31.12
C VAL A 103 2.59 -16.21 -29.75
N ALA A 104 3.77 -16.81 -29.62
CA ALA A 104 4.32 -17.20 -28.33
C ALA A 104 4.99 -15.99 -27.65
N VAL A 105 4.46 -15.58 -26.50
CA VAL A 105 5.08 -14.53 -25.68
C VAL A 105 6.10 -15.19 -24.75
N VAL A 106 7.38 -15.00 -25.04
CA VAL A 106 8.47 -15.40 -24.15
C VAL A 106 8.76 -14.25 -23.20
N LEU A 107 8.43 -14.42 -21.92
CA LEU A 107 8.67 -13.42 -20.89
C LEU A 107 10.06 -13.64 -20.30
N GLU A 108 10.99 -12.75 -20.61
CA GLU A 108 12.31 -12.74 -20.00
C GLU A 108 12.41 -11.60 -18.99
N SER A 109 12.50 -11.93 -17.69
CA SER A 109 12.66 -10.93 -16.65
C SER A 109 14.15 -10.64 -16.42
N VAL A 110 14.54 -9.37 -16.52
CA VAL A 110 15.90 -8.93 -16.13
C VAL A 110 16.16 -9.16 -14.63
N LYS A 111 15.10 -9.21 -13.80
CA LYS A 111 15.17 -9.50 -12.37
C LYS A 111 13.98 -10.33 -11.93
N ALA A 112 14.25 -11.40 -11.18
CA ALA A 112 13.23 -12.20 -10.51
C ALA A 112 12.78 -11.50 -9.22
N VAL A 113 11.87 -10.53 -9.33
CA VAL A 113 11.20 -9.92 -8.18
C VAL A 113 9.80 -10.55 -8.06
N PRO A 114 9.50 -11.28 -6.97
CA PRO A 114 8.17 -11.83 -6.75
C PRO A 114 7.13 -10.69 -6.71
N PRO A 115 5.94 -10.86 -7.33
CA PRO A 115 4.90 -9.83 -7.32
C PRO A 115 4.55 -9.34 -5.90
N GLN A 116 4.63 -10.22 -4.90
CA GLN A 116 4.39 -9.87 -3.50
C GLN A 116 5.45 -8.88 -2.96
N VAL A 117 6.73 -9.07 -3.29
CA VAL A 117 7.80 -8.15 -2.89
C VAL A 117 7.63 -6.79 -3.56
N ALA A 118 7.22 -6.78 -4.83
CA ALA A 118 6.93 -5.54 -5.57
C ALA A 118 5.79 -4.74 -4.93
N MET A 119 4.70 -5.40 -4.51
CA MET A 119 3.60 -4.74 -3.78
C MET A 119 4.06 -4.20 -2.43
N LEU A 120 4.83 -4.98 -1.67
CA LEU A 120 5.36 -4.56 -0.37
C LEU A 120 6.33 -3.38 -0.48
N ALA A 121 7.12 -3.31 -1.56
CA ALA A 121 8.00 -2.18 -1.85
C ALA A 121 7.23 -0.88 -2.11
N MET A 122 5.93 -0.95 -2.43
CA MET A 122 5.06 0.22 -2.51
C MET A 122 4.39 0.53 -1.17
N MET A 123 3.93 -0.50 -0.45
CA MET A 123 3.15 -0.33 0.78
C MET A 123 3.99 0.03 2.02
N ILE A 124 5.14 -0.59 2.20
CA ILE A 124 5.97 -0.40 3.40
C ILE A 124 6.47 1.05 3.52
N PRO A 125 7.04 1.68 2.47
CA PRO A 125 7.43 3.08 2.54
C PRO A 125 6.26 4.01 2.84
N MET A 126 5.05 3.67 2.38
CA MET A 126 3.86 4.45 2.67
C MET A 126 3.44 4.35 4.13
N MET A 127 3.33 3.14 4.66
CA MET A 127 2.94 2.91 6.06
C MET A 127 3.97 3.52 7.02
N VAL A 128 5.24 3.16 6.83
CA VAL A 128 6.34 3.56 7.71
C VAL A 128 6.67 5.04 7.55
N GLY A 129 6.65 5.56 6.32
CA GLY A 129 6.88 6.98 6.05
C GLY A 129 5.80 7.85 6.71
N LEU A 130 4.53 7.54 6.50
CA LEU A 130 3.44 8.34 7.07
C LEU A 130 3.46 8.34 8.60
N THR A 131 3.66 7.17 9.23
CA THR A 131 3.70 7.10 10.70
C THR A 131 4.96 7.72 11.28
N ALA A 132 6.10 7.65 10.58
CA ALA A 132 7.30 8.38 10.97
C ALA A 132 7.07 9.89 10.92
N PHE A 133 6.54 10.43 9.81
CA PHE A 133 6.38 11.89 9.67
C PHE A 133 5.26 12.46 10.54
N LEU A 134 4.16 11.74 10.74
CA LEU A 134 2.92 12.27 11.31
C LEU A 134 2.52 11.62 12.64
N GLY A 135 3.26 10.64 13.14
CA GLY A 135 2.87 9.86 14.32
C GLY A 135 2.66 10.68 15.60
N GLY A 136 3.34 11.82 15.73
CA GLY A 136 3.21 12.76 16.85
C GLY A 136 2.31 13.97 16.61
N ALA A 137 1.54 14.00 15.51
CA ALA A 137 0.76 15.16 15.07
C ALA A 137 -0.14 15.77 16.14
N SER A 138 -0.97 14.96 16.79
CA SER A 138 -1.92 15.43 17.81
C SER A 138 -1.20 16.07 19.00
N TYR A 139 -0.10 15.46 19.45
CA TYR A 139 0.71 16.00 20.54
C TYR A 139 1.47 17.27 20.14
N ALA A 140 1.95 17.33 18.88
CA ALA A 140 2.61 18.52 18.35
C ALA A 140 1.69 19.75 18.40
N ILE A 141 0.40 19.60 18.05
CA ILE A 141 -0.57 20.69 18.11
C ILE A 141 -0.96 21.04 19.54
N ASP A 142 -1.22 20.05 20.39
CA ASP A 142 -1.60 20.30 21.78
C ASP A 142 -0.49 21.06 22.54
N THR A 143 0.78 20.65 22.38
CA THR A 143 1.90 21.30 23.07
C THR A 143 2.34 22.64 22.47
N THR A 144 1.79 23.02 21.31
CA THR A 144 2.09 24.31 20.66
C THR A 144 0.86 25.20 20.62
N ALA A 145 0.00 25.06 19.60
CA ALA A 145 -1.21 25.86 19.43
C ALA A 145 -2.19 25.69 20.59
N GLY A 146 -2.31 24.47 21.14
CA GLY A 146 -3.18 24.19 22.29
C GLY A 146 -2.74 24.94 23.55
N GLU A 147 -1.46 24.88 23.89
CA GLU A 147 -0.89 25.66 25.01
C GLU A 147 -0.94 27.17 24.77
N LYS A 148 -0.82 27.62 23.51
CA LYS A 148 -0.98 29.04 23.15
C LYS A 148 -2.42 29.50 23.37
N GLU A 149 -3.40 28.72 22.91
CA GLU A 149 -4.83 29.02 23.08
C GLU A 149 -5.25 29.06 24.56
N ARG A 150 -4.70 28.16 25.37
CA ARG A 150 -4.93 28.10 26.82
C ARG A 150 -4.14 29.15 27.62
N LYS A 151 -3.31 29.97 26.95
CA LYS A 151 -2.38 30.95 27.56
C LYS A 151 -1.38 30.35 28.56
N THR A 152 -1.22 29.02 28.56
CA THR A 152 -0.25 28.34 29.43
C THR A 152 1.18 28.50 28.92
N LEU A 153 1.34 28.77 27.62
CA LEU A 153 2.64 29.06 27.02
C LEU A 153 3.27 30.34 27.61
N GLU A 154 2.47 31.36 27.90
CA GLU A 154 2.93 32.63 28.50
C GLU A 154 3.47 32.41 29.92
N MET A 155 2.74 31.61 30.72
CA MET A 155 3.18 31.21 32.05
C MET A 155 4.48 30.39 31.98
N LEU A 156 4.62 29.48 31.02
CA LEU A 156 5.83 28.66 30.84
C LEU A 156 7.06 29.51 30.51
N LEU A 157 6.88 30.65 29.83
CA LEU A 157 7.98 31.57 29.49
C LEU A 157 8.46 32.42 30.67
N THR A 158 7.65 32.53 31.73
CA THR A 158 8.08 33.14 33.00
C THR A 158 8.90 32.20 33.88
N ALA A 159 8.96 30.91 33.54
CA ALA A 159 9.78 29.95 34.26
C ALA A 159 11.28 30.26 34.05
N PRO A 160 12.15 29.99 35.05
CA PRO A 160 13.60 30.22 34.97
C PRO A 160 14.31 29.16 34.12
N ALA A 161 13.80 28.89 32.92
CA ALA A 161 14.37 27.94 31.96
C ALA A 161 14.65 28.65 30.63
N PRO A 162 15.81 28.40 29.98
CA PRO A 162 16.10 29.01 28.69
C PRO A 162 15.13 28.50 27.62
N ARG A 163 14.58 29.41 26.81
CA ARG A 163 13.58 29.12 25.76
C ARG A 163 13.97 27.98 24.81
N ILE A 164 15.28 27.82 24.52
CA ILE A 164 15.79 26.70 23.71
C ILE A 164 15.52 25.35 24.38
N LYS A 165 15.74 25.22 25.69
CA LYS A 165 15.51 23.95 26.40
C LYS A 165 14.02 23.60 26.44
N LEU A 166 13.15 24.61 26.54
CA LEU A 166 11.70 24.41 26.48
C LEU A 166 11.26 23.84 25.13
N ILE A 167 11.66 24.47 24.01
CA ILE A 167 11.25 24.01 22.68
C ILE A 167 11.89 22.66 22.31
N LEU A 168 13.15 22.43 22.66
CA LEU A 168 13.80 21.14 22.42
C LEU A 168 13.19 20.02 23.26
N GLY A 169 12.80 20.29 24.51
CA GLY A 169 12.08 19.32 25.33
C GLY A 169 10.74 18.91 24.71
N LYS A 170 9.96 19.89 24.24
CA LYS A 170 8.71 19.63 23.49
C LYS A 170 8.96 18.84 22.21
N PHE A 171 10.00 19.20 21.46
CA PHE A 171 10.42 18.48 20.25
C PHE A 171 10.78 17.02 20.52
N LEU A 172 11.55 16.75 21.57
CA LEU A 172 11.88 15.38 21.96
C LEU A 172 10.63 14.58 22.33
N GLY A 173 9.63 15.20 22.96
CA GLY A 173 8.33 14.56 23.23
C GLY A 173 7.57 14.19 21.95
N VAL A 174 7.45 15.13 21.00
CA VAL A 174 6.80 14.90 19.69
C VAL A 174 7.55 13.82 18.90
N TRP A 175 8.88 13.89 18.90
CA TRP A 175 9.73 12.93 18.21
C TRP A 175 9.62 11.53 18.83
N ALA A 176 9.61 11.40 20.16
CA ALA A 176 9.45 10.12 20.83
C ALA A 176 8.11 9.45 20.49
N LEU A 177 7.01 10.22 20.45
CA LEU A 177 5.70 9.70 20.04
C LEU A 177 5.66 9.31 18.56
N SER A 178 6.28 10.11 17.69
CA SER A 178 6.40 9.78 16.27
C SER A 178 7.22 8.51 16.04
N LEU A 179 8.31 8.35 16.79
CA LEU A 179 9.16 7.17 16.75
C LEU A 179 8.42 5.94 17.28
N LEU A 180 7.64 6.08 18.36
CA LEU A 180 6.81 5.00 18.90
C LEU A 180 5.75 4.54 17.89
N ALA A 181 5.10 5.47 17.19
CA ALA A 181 4.13 5.17 16.14
C ALA A 181 4.77 4.45 14.93
N ALA A 182 5.97 4.88 14.52
CA ALA A 182 6.68 4.20 13.46
C ALA A 182 7.17 2.81 13.89
N ALA A 183 7.68 2.68 15.11
CA ALA A 183 8.11 1.41 15.68
C ALA A 183 6.94 0.42 15.81
N SER A 184 5.76 0.87 16.26
CA SER A 184 4.56 0.02 16.32
C SER A 184 4.12 -0.44 14.94
N THR A 185 4.24 0.42 13.92
CA THR A 185 4.00 0.05 12.51
C THR A 185 4.97 -1.03 12.05
N MET A 186 6.27 -0.88 12.35
CA MET A 186 7.27 -1.89 12.00
C MET A 186 7.03 -3.23 12.70
N VAL A 187 6.65 -3.21 13.99
CA VAL A 187 6.27 -4.41 14.73
C VAL A 187 5.02 -5.05 14.12
N GLY A 188 4.01 -4.26 13.76
CA GLY A 188 2.81 -4.73 13.08
C GLY A 188 3.12 -5.42 11.75
N LEU A 189 4.00 -4.82 10.93
CA LEU A 189 4.48 -5.42 9.68
C LEU A 189 5.27 -6.71 9.93
N ALA A 190 6.12 -6.74 10.97
CA ALA A 190 6.88 -7.94 11.33
C ALA A 190 5.95 -9.08 11.78
N ILE A 191 4.91 -8.78 12.57
CA ILE A 191 3.90 -9.78 12.97
C ILE A 191 3.12 -10.25 11.74
N ALA A 192 2.65 -9.33 10.89
CA ALA A 192 1.91 -9.65 9.68
C ALA A 192 2.72 -10.58 8.75
N SER A 193 4.03 -10.34 8.61
CA SER A 193 4.91 -11.20 7.83
C SER A 193 4.99 -12.64 8.35
N LYS A 194 5.04 -12.83 9.68
CA LYS A 194 5.08 -14.14 10.32
C LYS A 194 3.74 -14.88 10.20
N VAL A 195 2.63 -14.16 10.35
CA VAL A 195 1.28 -14.72 10.19
C VAL A 195 1.05 -15.15 8.75
N GLN A 196 1.44 -14.33 7.78
CA GLN A 196 1.36 -14.68 6.36
C GLN A 196 2.21 -15.90 6.03
N LEU A 197 3.45 -15.96 6.53
CA LEU A 197 4.32 -17.11 6.33
C LEU A 197 3.65 -18.39 6.85
N LYS A 198 3.07 -18.36 8.06
CA LYS A 198 2.39 -19.51 8.67
C LYS A 198 1.18 -19.98 7.83
N LEU A 199 0.29 -19.06 7.45
CA LEU A 199 -0.89 -19.36 6.64
C LEU A 199 -0.54 -19.92 5.25
N PHE A 200 0.48 -19.35 4.60
CA PHE A 200 0.95 -19.83 3.30
C PHE A 200 1.72 -21.15 3.39
N THR A 201 2.50 -21.39 4.45
CA THR A 201 3.14 -22.70 4.64
C THR A 201 2.14 -23.80 4.94
N GLU A 202 1.06 -23.50 5.68
CA GLU A 202 -0.03 -24.45 5.93
C GLU A 202 -0.81 -24.78 4.64
N MET A 203 -1.05 -23.81 3.76
CA MET A 203 -1.64 -24.07 2.44
C MET A 203 -0.68 -24.77 1.46
N ALA A 204 0.60 -24.37 1.41
CA ALA A 204 1.58 -24.97 0.51
C ALA A 204 1.94 -26.43 0.89
N ALA A 205 1.86 -26.78 2.18
CA ALA A 205 1.98 -28.16 2.64
C ALA A 205 0.83 -29.06 2.16
N ALA A 206 -0.34 -28.49 1.83
CA ALA A 206 -1.47 -29.22 1.27
C ALA A 206 -1.37 -29.43 -0.25
N GLU A 207 -0.64 -28.58 -0.98
CA GLU A 207 -0.58 -28.60 -2.46
C GLU A 207 0.81 -28.95 -3.06
N GLY A 208 1.83 -29.25 -2.25
CA GLY A 208 3.13 -29.69 -2.76
C GLY A 208 3.90 -28.64 -3.58
N ALA A 209 3.53 -27.36 -3.47
CA ALA A 209 4.17 -26.26 -4.17
C ALA A 209 5.54 -25.91 -3.54
N PRO A 210 6.55 -25.48 -4.34
CA PRO A 210 7.87 -25.11 -3.83
C PRO A 210 7.73 -24.00 -2.78
N GLY A 211 8.38 -24.21 -1.64
CA GLY A 211 8.26 -23.35 -0.46
C GLY A 211 8.37 -21.86 -0.80
N VAL A 212 7.33 -21.11 -0.40
CA VAL A 212 7.32 -19.65 -0.45
C VAL A 212 8.45 -19.17 0.46
N GLN A 213 9.57 -18.78 -0.14
CA GLN A 213 10.63 -18.10 0.60
C GLN A 213 10.03 -16.88 1.29
N SER A 214 10.38 -16.69 2.56
CA SER A 214 9.91 -15.55 3.35
C SER A 214 10.10 -14.25 2.56
N VAL A 215 8.97 -13.71 2.09
CA VAL A 215 8.86 -12.46 1.33
C VAL A 215 9.47 -11.29 2.14
N PHE A 216 9.65 -11.49 3.45
CA PHE A 216 10.22 -10.56 4.41
C PHE A 216 11.54 -11.02 5.04
N SER A 217 12.38 -11.78 4.34
CA SER A 217 13.79 -11.92 4.76
C SER A 217 14.53 -10.59 4.51
N ILE A 218 14.18 -9.55 5.25
CA ILE A 218 14.86 -8.26 5.23
C ILE A 218 16.19 -8.48 5.97
N GLY A 219 17.31 -8.32 5.28
CA GLY A 219 18.62 -8.47 5.90
C GLY A 219 18.86 -7.37 6.93
N LEU A 220 19.86 -7.59 7.80
CA LEU A 220 20.19 -6.65 8.87
C LEU A 220 20.55 -5.25 8.33
N LYS A 221 21.15 -5.18 7.14
CA LYS A 221 21.52 -3.93 6.46
C LYS A 221 20.29 -3.15 6.02
N GLU A 222 19.28 -3.84 5.47
CA GLU A 222 18.03 -3.26 5.02
C GLU A 222 17.20 -2.77 6.21
N MET A 223 17.12 -3.57 7.29
CA MET A 223 16.48 -3.14 8.55
C MET A 223 17.14 -1.90 9.15
N ALA A 224 18.48 -1.84 9.15
CA ALA A 224 19.21 -0.67 9.64
C ALA A 224 18.93 0.58 8.80
N THR A 225 18.86 0.43 7.46
CA THR A 225 18.55 1.54 6.55
C THR A 225 17.12 2.05 6.77
N ILE A 226 16.15 1.14 6.93
CA ILE A 226 14.75 1.49 7.24
C ILE A 226 14.67 2.18 8.59
N GLY A 227 15.29 1.61 9.64
CA GLY A 227 15.29 2.19 10.99
C GLY A 227 15.92 3.58 11.02
N PHE A 228 17.03 3.78 10.30
CA PHE A 228 17.66 5.09 10.19
C PHE A 228 16.76 6.10 9.44
N GLY A 229 16.13 5.66 8.34
CA GLY A 229 15.16 6.45 7.61
C GLY A 229 13.96 6.87 8.47
N VAL A 230 13.46 5.97 9.32
CA VAL A 230 12.38 6.24 10.29
C VAL A 230 12.81 7.27 11.33
N VAL A 231 14.00 7.12 11.88
CA VAL A 231 14.53 8.07 12.87
C VAL A 231 14.65 9.46 12.25
N LEU A 232 15.28 9.59 11.08
CA LEU A 232 15.42 10.89 10.41
C LEU A 232 14.07 11.46 9.98
N GLY A 233 13.18 10.63 9.43
CA GLY A 233 11.85 11.05 8.97
C GLY A 233 11.00 11.56 10.12
N SER A 234 11.02 10.88 11.26
CA SER A 234 10.30 11.31 12.45
C SER A 234 10.84 12.60 13.05
N MET A 235 12.15 12.85 13.01
CA MET A 235 12.71 14.13 13.43
C MET A 235 12.27 15.27 12.51
N ILE A 236 12.36 15.06 11.18
CA ILE A 236 11.94 16.06 10.20
C ILE A 236 10.44 16.36 10.34
N GLY A 237 9.61 15.32 10.35
CA GLY A 237 8.16 15.46 10.53
C GLY A 237 7.81 16.20 11.82
N SER A 238 8.41 15.81 12.94
CA SER A 238 8.20 16.48 14.24
C SER A 238 8.56 17.97 14.19
N SER A 239 9.68 18.32 13.55
CA SER A 239 10.09 19.72 13.42
C SER A 239 9.10 20.53 12.57
N MET A 240 8.63 19.97 11.45
CA MET A 240 7.65 20.62 10.57
C MET A 240 6.29 20.81 11.27
N MET A 241 5.80 19.76 11.94
CA MET A 241 4.54 19.80 12.69
C MET A 241 4.59 20.84 13.81
N MET A 242 5.71 20.90 14.55
CA MET A 242 5.88 21.92 15.58
C MET A 242 5.97 23.33 15.00
N MET A 243 6.66 23.55 13.88
CA MET A 243 6.70 24.86 13.24
C MET A 243 5.29 25.35 12.85
N LEU A 244 4.47 24.48 12.27
CA LEU A 244 3.09 24.80 11.90
C LEU A 244 2.21 25.04 13.13
N GLY A 245 2.36 24.23 14.17
CA GLY A 245 1.65 24.42 15.43
C GLY A 245 2.06 25.70 16.17
N LEU A 246 3.34 26.07 16.12
CA LEU A 246 3.83 27.35 16.66
C LEU A 246 3.30 28.54 15.87
N TYR A 247 3.08 28.39 14.56
CA TYR A 247 2.53 29.45 13.72
C TYR A 247 1.02 29.66 13.93
N ALA A 248 0.29 28.58 14.23
CA ALA A 248 -1.14 28.63 14.50
C ALA A 248 -1.49 29.44 15.77
N ARG A 249 -2.68 30.04 15.75
CA ARG A 249 -3.27 30.80 16.87
C ARG A 249 -4.14 29.91 17.75
N THR A 250 -4.83 28.95 17.13
CA THR A 250 -5.78 28.04 17.79
C THR A 250 -5.48 26.59 17.45
N TYR A 251 -5.95 25.68 18.30
CA TYR A 251 -5.88 24.23 18.07
C TYR A 251 -6.53 23.84 16.73
N ARG A 252 -7.65 24.48 16.37
CA ARG A 252 -8.35 24.23 15.10
C ARG A 252 -7.52 24.65 13.89
N GLU A 253 -6.91 25.83 13.94
CA GLU A 253 -6.04 26.34 12.86
C GLU A 253 -4.78 25.45 12.71
N GLY A 254 -4.16 25.04 13.82
CA GLY A 254 -3.02 24.12 13.80
C GLY A 254 -3.38 22.77 13.18
N THR A 255 -4.55 22.24 13.51
CA THR A 255 -5.07 21.00 12.90
C THR A 255 -5.26 21.14 11.39
N GLN A 256 -5.76 22.29 10.91
CA GLN A 256 -5.90 22.56 9.47
C GLN A 256 -4.53 22.63 8.77
N TYR A 257 -3.52 23.27 9.37
CA TYR A 257 -2.16 23.30 8.83
C TYR A 257 -1.53 21.91 8.75
N LEU A 258 -1.76 21.05 9.75
CA LEU A 258 -1.33 19.65 9.66
C LEU A 258 -2.03 18.88 8.55
N GLY A 259 -3.30 19.20 8.25
CA GLY A 259 -4.01 18.65 7.10
C GLY A 259 -3.29 18.94 5.78
N PHE A 260 -2.85 20.18 5.57
CA PHE A 260 -2.06 20.54 4.38
C PHE A 260 -0.68 19.87 4.36
N LEU A 261 -0.02 19.77 5.52
CA LEU A 261 1.26 19.05 5.63
C LEU A 261 1.09 17.56 5.29
N ASN A 262 0.01 16.93 5.76
CA ASN A 262 -0.30 15.54 5.46
C ASN A 262 -0.46 15.33 3.95
N MET A 263 -1.23 16.19 3.28
CA MET A 263 -1.36 16.15 1.81
C MET A 263 0.00 16.29 1.11
N ALA A 264 0.84 17.24 1.56
CA ALA A 264 2.18 17.45 1.00
C ALA A 264 3.10 16.23 1.17
N ILE A 265 2.91 15.41 2.21
CA ILE A 265 3.69 14.18 2.46
C ILE A 265 3.10 12.99 1.69
N ILE A 266 1.78 12.87 1.61
CA ILE A 266 1.11 11.74 0.91
C ILE A 266 1.44 11.74 -0.59
N VAL A 267 1.46 12.91 -1.23
CA VAL A 267 1.72 13.04 -2.67
C VAL A 267 3.03 12.35 -3.10
N PRO A 268 4.21 12.68 -2.53
CA PRO A 268 5.45 12.00 -2.90
C PRO A 268 5.44 10.52 -2.48
N VAL A 269 4.80 10.15 -1.37
CA VAL A 269 4.68 8.76 -0.93
C VAL A 269 3.96 7.90 -1.97
N ILE A 270 2.90 8.43 -2.60
CA ILE A 270 2.15 7.73 -3.65
C ILE A 270 2.91 7.75 -4.97
N ILE A 271 3.54 8.86 -5.35
CA ILE A 271 4.15 9.02 -6.67
C ILE A 271 5.47 8.24 -6.81
N VAL A 272 6.33 8.26 -5.79
CA VAL A 272 7.70 7.71 -5.86
C VAL A 272 7.74 6.25 -6.34
N PRO A 273 6.86 5.33 -5.88
CA PRO A 273 6.85 3.95 -6.36
C PRO A 273 6.60 3.78 -7.87
N TYR A 274 5.90 4.72 -8.50
CA TYR A 274 5.58 4.69 -9.94
C TYR A 274 6.62 5.41 -10.81
N LEU A 275 7.59 6.09 -10.20
CA LEU A 275 8.63 6.78 -10.95
C LEU A 275 9.66 5.81 -11.53
N SER A 276 10.21 6.18 -12.69
CA SER A 276 11.30 5.41 -13.30
C SER A 276 12.53 5.38 -12.39
N PRO A 277 13.36 4.32 -12.41
CA PRO A 277 14.58 4.25 -11.61
C PRO A 277 15.54 5.42 -11.87
N SER A 278 15.56 5.97 -13.09
CA SER A 278 16.37 7.14 -13.43
C SER A 278 15.88 8.41 -12.74
N THR A 279 14.56 8.58 -12.64
CA THR A 279 13.92 9.70 -11.95
C THR A 279 14.12 9.59 -10.44
N ILE A 280 13.97 8.39 -9.87
CA ILE A 280 14.21 8.12 -8.44
C ILE A 280 15.63 8.53 -8.05
N LYS A 281 16.64 8.18 -8.84
CA LYS A 281 18.04 8.58 -8.59
C LYS A 281 18.24 10.09 -8.59
N LYS A 282 17.52 10.82 -9.45
CA LYS A 282 17.56 12.30 -9.50
C LYS A 282 16.84 12.95 -8.34
N LEU A 283 15.75 12.33 -7.87
CA LEU A 283 14.89 12.84 -6.80
C LEU A 283 15.32 12.39 -5.40
N ALA A 284 16.22 11.41 -5.29
CA ALA A 284 16.77 10.90 -4.03
C ALA A 284 17.41 12.00 -3.14
N PRO A 285 18.09 13.04 -3.67
CA PRO A 285 18.59 14.14 -2.85
C PRO A 285 17.48 15.09 -2.38
N THR A 286 16.24 14.98 -2.84
CA THR A 286 15.16 15.84 -2.35
C THR A 286 14.81 15.42 -0.91
N PRO A 287 14.78 16.35 0.05
CA PRO A 287 14.34 16.05 1.41
C PRO A 287 12.93 15.44 1.42
N LEU A 288 12.62 14.61 2.43
CA LEU A 288 11.40 13.80 2.52
C LEU A 288 11.36 12.65 1.50
N VAL A 289 11.53 12.95 0.21
CA VAL A 289 11.57 11.96 -0.86
C VAL A 289 12.72 10.97 -0.66
N GLY A 290 13.91 11.45 -0.29
CA GLY A 290 15.07 10.59 -0.07
C GLY A 290 14.85 9.51 0.99
N ILE A 291 14.00 9.78 2.00
CA ILE A 291 13.65 8.80 3.03
C ILE A 291 12.72 7.73 2.46
N ILE A 292 11.71 8.15 1.70
CA ILE A 292 10.76 7.25 1.02
C ILE A 292 11.52 6.34 0.04
N VAL A 293 12.45 6.92 -0.73
CA VAL A 293 13.32 6.18 -1.67
C VAL A 293 14.23 5.21 -0.92
N ALA A 294 14.84 5.61 0.19
CA ALA A 294 15.71 4.73 0.98
C ALA A 294 14.96 3.52 1.55
N VAL A 295 13.73 3.71 2.06
CA VAL A 295 12.89 2.61 2.55
C VAL A 295 12.46 1.70 1.40
N ARG A 296 12.07 2.27 0.25
CA ARG A 296 11.72 1.50 -0.96
C ARG A 296 12.88 0.64 -1.46
N ASP A 297 14.06 1.24 -1.62
CA ASP A 297 15.25 0.56 -2.14
C ASP A 297 15.76 -0.50 -1.15
N ALA A 298 15.54 -0.31 0.16
CA ALA A 298 15.81 -1.33 1.18
C ALA A 298 14.89 -2.56 1.01
N VAL A 299 13.60 -2.36 0.71
CA VAL A 299 12.66 -3.47 0.46
C VAL A 299 13.01 -4.21 -0.84
N LEU A 300 13.39 -3.47 -1.89
CA LEU A 300 13.80 -4.06 -3.18
C LEU A 300 15.22 -4.63 -3.19
N ARG A 301 15.98 -4.48 -2.10
CA ARG A 301 17.40 -4.85 -1.99
C ARG A 301 18.28 -4.19 -3.06
N GLU A 302 17.93 -2.99 -3.51
CA GLU A 302 18.66 -2.20 -4.52
C GLU A 302 19.51 -1.08 -3.89
N LEU A 303 19.90 -1.26 -2.63
CA LEU A 303 20.65 -0.27 -1.86
C LEU A 303 21.96 0.10 -2.56
N THR A 304 21.97 1.27 -3.20
CA THR A 304 23.14 1.84 -3.84
C THR A 304 23.76 2.88 -2.91
N LEU A 305 25.03 2.69 -2.52
CA LEU A 305 25.72 3.57 -1.56
C LEU A 305 25.65 5.06 -1.95
N ARG A 306 25.73 5.35 -3.25
CA ARG A 306 25.63 6.71 -3.79
C ARG A 306 24.25 7.34 -3.59
N THR A 307 23.16 6.63 -3.88
CA THR A 307 21.80 7.19 -3.78
C THR A 307 21.39 7.36 -2.33
N THR A 308 21.65 6.34 -1.51
CA THR A 308 21.40 6.40 -0.07
C THR A 308 22.26 7.50 0.56
N GLY A 309 23.56 7.55 0.28
CA GLY A 309 24.45 8.59 0.84
C GLY A 309 24.01 10.01 0.51
N LEU A 310 23.64 10.29 -0.75
CA LEU A 310 23.12 11.60 -1.15
C LEU A 310 21.79 11.94 -0.46
N ALA A 311 20.88 10.96 -0.37
CA ALA A 311 19.62 11.13 0.35
C ALA A 311 19.87 11.44 1.84
N LEU A 312 20.82 10.75 2.49
CA LEU A 312 21.13 10.95 3.90
C LEU A 312 21.71 12.35 4.16
N VAL A 313 22.70 12.78 3.38
CA VAL A 313 23.31 14.10 3.54
C VAL A 313 22.27 15.20 3.36
N SER A 314 21.42 15.09 2.33
CA SER A 314 20.38 16.09 2.10
C SER A 314 19.35 16.14 3.22
N ASN A 315 18.88 14.99 3.71
CA ASN A 315 17.91 14.95 4.81
C ASN A 315 18.52 15.45 6.14
N LEU A 316 19.80 15.19 6.40
CA LEU A 316 20.49 15.75 7.57
C LEU A 316 20.63 17.28 7.50
N LEU A 317 21.00 17.81 6.32
CA LEU A 317 21.07 19.26 6.10
C LEU A 317 19.68 19.90 6.24
N PHE A 318 18.65 19.27 5.69
CA PHE A 318 17.28 19.73 5.82
C PHE A 318 16.79 19.70 7.27
N LEU A 319 17.08 18.63 8.01
CA LEU A 319 16.76 18.52 9.43
C LEU A 319 17.43 19.63 10.25
N ALA A 320 18.73 19.87 10.02
CA ALA A 320 19.45 20.94 10.70
C ALA A 320 18.80 22.31 10.41
N ALA A 321 18.44 22.57 9.14
CA ALA A 321 17.73 23.78 8.75
C ALA A 321 16.36 23.91 9.44
N MET A 322 15.58 22.83 9.52
CA MET A 322 14.26 22.82 10.18
C MET A 322 14.36 23.03 11.69
N ILE A 323 15.31 22.40 12.38
CA ILE A 323 15.52 22.62 13.82
C ILE A 323 15.91 24.07 14.08
N VAL A 324 16.82 24.64 13.28
CA VAL A 324 17.22 26.05 13.42
C VAL A 324 16.02 26.97 13.15
N ALA A 325 15.23 26.70 12.12
CA ALA A 325 14.03 27.47 11.81
C ALA A 325 12.99 27.41 12.95
N MET A 326 12.72 26.22 13.48
CA MET A 326 11.84 26.01 14.63
C MET A 326 12.29 26.80 15.86
N VAL A 327 13.57 26.74 16.20
CA VAL A 327 14.13 27.49 17.35
C VAL A 327 14.04 29.00 17.13
N LYS A 328 14.28 29.49 15.90
CA LYS A 328 14.11 30.90 15.55
C LYS A 328 12.65 31.34 15.65
N MET A 329 11.70 30.54 15.17
CA MET A 329 10.27 30.83 15.27
C MET A 329 9.81 30.91 16.73
N PHE A 330 10.25 29.98 17.58
CA PHE A 330 9.90 29.99 19.01
C PHE A 330 10.46 31.20 19.77
N ARG A 331 11.58 31.77 19.30
CA ARG A 331 12.16 32.99 19.86
C ARG A 331 11.46 34.26 19.39
N SER A 332 10.80 34.22 18.23
CA SER A 332 10.12 35.38 17.66
C SER A 332 8.85 35.69 18.43
N GLU A 333 8.81 36.85 19.07
CA GLU A 333 7.64 37.33 19.80
C GLU A 333 6.43 37.53 18.87
N GLN A 334 6.66 37.87 17.60
CA GLN A 334 5.59 38.04 16.61
C GLN A 334 4.84 36.73 16.30
N VAL A 335 5.51 35.59 16.41
CA VAL A 335 4.87 34.27 16.19
C VAL A 335 4.20 33.78 17.47
N LEU A 336 4.80 34.10 18.62
CA LEU A 336 4.30 33.70 19.94
C LEU A 336 3.02 34.45 20.33
N TYR A 337 3.00 35.78 20.15
CA TYR A 337 1.89 36.67 20.52
C TYR A 337 0.93 36.93 19.36
N ARG A 338 0.98 36.11 18.31
CA ARG A 338 -0.03 36.15 17.26
C ARG A 338 -1.34 35.59 17.82
N VAL A 339 -2.23 36.47 18.24
CA VAL A 339 -3.62 36.19 18.66
C VAL A 339 -4.57 36.55 17.53
#